data_AF-A0A7V3D5Z9-F1
#
_entry.id   AF-A0A7V3D5Z9-F1
#
_cell.length_a   1.000
_cell.length_b   1.000
_cell.length_c   1.000
_cell.angle_alpha   90.00
_cell.angle_beta   90.00
_cell.angle_gamma   90.00
#
_symmetry.space_group_name_H-M   'P 1'
#
loop_
_entity.id
_entity.type
_entity.pdbx_description
1 polymer ?
#
loop_
_entity_poly.entity_id
_entity_poly.type
_entity_poly.pdbx_seq_one_letter_code
_entity_poly.pdbx_strand_id
1 'polypeptide(L)'
;MSQTAVEPPAEKAPDEQPAASAPEPQGGFKYWAVRILTPLASLRLTVVLFALAMFLVFCGTVAQKQMGLWTAMDKYFRSGLVWIPFQLFVEFGQVFFNFPSTWRIGGSFPFPGGWLLGGLLLVNLLAAHAIRFRFSSKDLVLVPVFALSFWLLLLWEKHPNIWLLLGSLVVFTGWMAILMLLHSRRTGVLVLHLGLIIMMVSELVTGLFAVEAQMTIPEGETVNWVVVSRKFEMVLIDPSNPNHDEIVSVPDALLRKGGVIRDEALPADIEVLEYHVNSDLVELESAGDIPGPVVTEPRGQKLKLVPKPEESGAASNRMDVPLARVRFLSKDTGKPLGDYYLSMFLPIYGVAPRIQIGDRTWTADLRQ
;
A
#
# COMPACT_ATOMS: atom_id res chain seq x y z
N MET A 1 -69.00 -81.77 -16.21
CA MET A 1 -68.26 -81.06 -17.28
C MET A 1 -67.45 -79.94 -16.64
N SER A 2 -66.35 -79.54 -17.30
CA SER A 2 -65.22 -78.69 -16.84
C SER A 2 -64.15 -79.49 -16.08
N GLN A 3 -63.30 -80.26 -16.77
CA GLN A 3 -62.11 -79.89 -17.56
C GLN A 3 -61.00 -79.21 -16.74
N THR A 4 -60.05 -80.04 -16.33
CA THR A 4 -58.73 -79.71 -15.81
C THR A 4 -57.85 -79.23 -16.97
N ALA A 5 -57.43 -77.97 -16.96
CA ALA A 5 -56.49 -77.43 -17.93
C ALA A 5 -55.05 -77.69 -17.47
N VAL A 6 -54.26 -78.25 -18.38
CA VAL A 6 -52.83 -78.56 -18.23
C VAL A 6 -52.03 -77.28 -18.47
N GLU A 7 -51.09 -76.99 -17.56
CA GLU A 7 -50.19 -75.84 -17.61
C GLU A 7 -49.01 -76.11 -18.58
N PRO A 8 -48.62 -75.17 -19.47
CA PRO A 8 -47.48 -75.35 -20.37
C PRO A 8 -46.14 -75.01 -19.68
N PRO A 9 -44.99 -75.51 -20.19
CA PRO A 9 -43.70 -75.33 -19.53
C PRO A 9 -43.17 -73.90 -19.67
N ALA A 10 -42.54 -73.40 -18.61
CA ALA A 10 -41.96 -72.07 -18.51
C ALA A 10 -40.94 -71.77 -19.62
N GLU A 11 -41.21 -70.71 -20.37
CA GLU A 11 -40.29 -70.09 -21.32
C GLU A 11 -39.15 -69.42 -20.54
N LYS A 12 -37.90 -69.83 -20.80
CA LYS A 12 -36.71 -69.23 -20.19
C LYS A 12 -36.57 -67.78 -20.66
N ALA A 13 -36.51 -66.85 -19.71
CA ALA A 13 -36.20 -65.45 -19.97
C ALA A 13 -34.84 -65.30 -20.69
N PRO A 14 -34.68 -64.35 -21.62
CA PRO A 14 -33.40 -64.11 -22.30
C PRO A 14 -32.34 -63.64 -21.28
N ASP A 15 -31.12 -64.15 -21.44
CA ASP A 15 -29.94 -63.78 -20.65
C ASP A 15 -29.84 -62.26 -20.43
N GLU A 16 -29.86 -61.86 -19.15
CA GLU A 16 -29.63 -60.50 -18.71
C GLU A 16 -28.18 -60.12 -19.06
N GLN A 17 -28.01 -59.32 -20.13
CA GLN A 17 -26.71 -58.72 -20.45
C GLN A 17 -26.22 -57.92 -19.23
N PRO A 18 -24.95 -58.07 -18.80
CA PRO A 18 -24.46 -57.33 -17.66
C PRO A 18 -24.59 -55.84 -17.94
N ALA A 19 -25.31 -55.14 -17.04
CA ALA A 19 -25.57 -53.72 -17.11
C ALA A 19 -24.28 -52.97 -17.47
N ALA A 20 -24.29 -52.28 -18.60
CA ALA A 20 -23.20 -51.43 -19.03
C ALA A 20 -22.79 -50.52 -17.86
N SER A 21 -21.55 -50.66 -17.39
CA SER A 21 -20.97 -49.82 -16.37
C SER A 21 -21.21 -48.36 -16.73
N ALA A 22 -21.85 -47.61 -15.83
CA ALA A 22 -22.11 -46.18 -16.02
C ALA A 22 -20.83 -45.45 -16.46
N PRO A 23 -20.89 -44.52 -17.41
CA PRO A 23 -19.70 -43.82 -17.88
C PRO A 23 -19.06 -43.06 -16.71
N GLU A 24 -17.79 -43.33 -16.43
CA GLU A 24 -17.02 -42.55 -15.46
C GLU A 24 -17.02 -41.07 -15.87
N PRO A 25 -17.19 -40.12 -14.92
CA PRO A 25 -17.20 -38.71 -15.25
C PRO A 25 -15.82 -38.30 -15.76
N GLN A 26 -15.71 -38.10 -17.08
CA GLN A 26 -14.50 -37.60 -17.72
C GLN A 26 -14.13 -36.24 -17.11
N GLY A 27 -13.08 -36.24 -16.30
CA GLY A 27 -12.62 -35.10 -15.52
C GLY A 27 -12.03 -33.98 -16.38
N GLY A 28 -12.88 -33.18 -17.01
CA GLY A 28 -12.47 -31.94 -17.67
C GLY A 28 -11.98 -30.89 -16.68
N PHE A 29 -11.25 -29.87 -17.15
CA PHE A 29 -10.74 -28.75 -16.34
C PHE A 29 -11.78 -28.13 -15.39
N LYS A 30 -13.04 -28.04 -15.83
CA LYS A 30 -14.17 -27.55 -15.01
C LYS A 30 -14.46 -28.42 -13.78
N TYR A 31 -14.35 -29.74 -13.90
CA TYR A 31 -14.57 -30.68 -12.79
C TYR A 31 -13.51 -30.48 -11.70
N TRP A 32 -12.25 -30.40 -12.10
CA TRP A 32 -11.13 -30.16 -11.17
C TRP A 32 -11.18 -28.77 -10.53
N ALA A 33 -11.50 -27.73 -11.32
CA ALA A 33 -11.68 -26.38 -10.80
C ALA A 33 -12.79 -26.31 -9.72
N VAL A 34 -13.95 -26.89 -9.98
CA VAL A 34 -15.05 -26.91 -9.00
C VAL A 34 -14.67 -27.70 -7.76
N ARG A 35 -14.01 -28.86 -7.91
CA ARG A 35 -13.60 -29.70 -6.78
C ARG A 35 -12.60 -29.01 -5.84
N ILE A 36 -11.68 -28.22 -6.39
CA ILE A 36 -10.70 -27.44 -5.61
C ILE A 36 -11.34 -26.20 -4.99
N LEU A 37 -12.18 -25.47 -5.74
CA LEU A 37 -12.79 -24.22 -5.27
C LEU A 37 -13.87 -24.45 -4.21
N THR A 38 -14.57 -25.59 -4.22
CA THR A 38 -15.69 -25.87 -3.30
C THR A 38 -15.33 -25.79 -1.81
N PRO A 39 -14.25 -26.44 -1.33
CA PRO A 39 -13.83 -26.28 0.07
C PRO A 39 -13.37 -24.86 0.39
N LEU A 40 -12.73 -24.18 -0.56
CA LEU A 40 -12.30 -22.78 -0.43
C LEU A 40 -13.49 -21.83 -0.33
N ALA A 41 -14.65 -22.15 -0.91
CA ALA A 41 -15.89 -21.38 -0.89
C ALA A 41 -16.77 -21.58 0.38
N SER A 42 -16.22 -22.19 1.43
CA SER A 42 -16.94 -22.54 2.65
C SER A 42 -17.22 -21.31 3.53
N LEU A 43 -18.48 -21.15 3.95
CA LEU A 43 -18.87 -20.10 4.91
C LEU A 43 -18.27 -20.35 6.31
N ARG A 44 -18.06 -21.62 6.69
CA ARG A 44 -17.38 -21.95 7.96
C ARG A 44 -15.93 -21.47 7.94
N LEU A 45 -15.26 -21.61 6.80
CA LEU A 45 -13.90 -21.09 6.62
C LEU A 45 -13.88 -19.57 6.76
N THR A 46 -14.83 -18.87 6.12
CA THR A 46 -14.97 -17.42 6.22
C THR A 46 -15.11 -16.97 7.68
N VAL A 47 -16.01 -17.58 8.45
CA VAL A 47 -16.25 -17.23 9.87
C VAL A 47 -15.00 -17.45 10.71
N VAL A 48 -14.30 -18.56 10.52
CA VAL A 48 -13.05 -18.85 11.24
C VAL A 48 -11.97 -17.83 10.90
N LEU A 49 -11.77 -17.50 9.61
CA LEU A 49 -10.78 -16.51 9.19
C LEU A 49 -11.11 -15.11 9.71
N PHE A 50 -12.39 -14.71 9.73
CA PHE A 50 -12.81 -13.45 10.32
C PHE A 50 -12.54 -13.38 11.82
N ALA A 51 -12.84 -14.44 12.57
CA ALA A 51 -12.55 -14.49 14.00
C ALA A 51 -11.04 -14.37 14.28
N LEU A 52 -10.21 -15.07 13.49
CA LEU A 52 -8.75 -14.95 13.58
C LEU A 52 -8.27 -13.55 13.20
N ALA A 53 -8.85 -12.93 12.17
CA ALA A 53 -8.52 -11.58 11.76
C ALA A 53 -8.90 -10.54 12.82
N MET A 54 -10.07 -10.66 13.46
CA MET A 54 -10.47 -9.80 14.57
C MET A 54 -9.49 -9.91 15.75
N PHE A 55 -9.08 -11.14 16.08
CA PHE A 55 -8.08 -11.36 17.12
C PHE A 55 -6.72 -10.75 16.75
N LEU A 56 -6.27 -10.91 15.50
CA LEU A 56 -5.04 -10.28 15.01
C LEU A 56 -5.12 -8.76 15.09
N VAL A 57 -6.25 -8.16 14.68
CA VAL A 57 -6.50 -6.72 14.77
C VAL A 57 -6.38 -6.26 16.22
N PHE A 58 -7.04 -6.95 17.15
CA PHE A 58 -6.93 -6.67 18.58
C PHE A 58 -5.47 -6.68 19.07
N CYS A 59 -4.72 -7.77 18.81
CA CYS A 59 -3.32 -7.87 19.22
C CYS A 59 -2.46 -6.78 18.58
N GLY A 60 -2.68 -6.49 17.30
CA GLY A 60 -2.01 -5.42 16.56
C GLY A 60 -2.25 -4.06 17.18
N THR A 61 -3.49 -3.73 17.55
CA THR A 61 -3.84 -2.45 18.18
C THR A 61 -3.20 -2.28 19.55
N VAL A 62 -3.14 -3.33 20.37
CA VAL A 62 -2.43 -3.26 21.66
C VAL A 62 -0.93 -3.05 21.43
N ALA A 63 -0.35 -3.80 20.49
CA ALA A 63 1.05 -3.70 20.12
C ALA A 63 1.43 -2.30 19.62
N GLN A 64 0.56 -1.62 18.86
CA GLN A 64 0.77 -0.27 18.32
C GLN A 64 1.13 0.76 19.39
N LYS A 65 0.64 0.60 20.63
CA LYS A 65 0.93 1.53 21.73
C LYS A 65 2.43 1.64 22.03
N GLN A 66 3.18 0.56 21.91
CA GLN A 66 4.60 0.52 22.28
C GLN A 66 5.56 0.62 21.10
N MET A 67 5.25 -0.07 20.01
CA MET A 67 6.16 -0.16 18.85
C MET A 67 5.81 0.84 17.73
N GLY A 68 4.74 1.62 17.90
CA GLY A 68 4.21 2.53 16.89
C GLY A 68 3.37 1.82 15.82
N LEU A 69 2.67 2.63 15.02
CA LEU A 69 1.74 2.16 13.98
C LEU A 69 2.41 1.20 12.98
N TRP A 70 3.59 1.59 12.51
CA TRP A 70 4.23 1.00 11.33
C TRP A 70 4.96 -0.29 11.63
N THR A 71 5.69 -0.35 12.75
CA THR A 71 6.29 -1.59 13.24
C THR A 71 5.21 -2.64 13.54
N ALA A 72 4.08 -2.21 14.11
CA ALA A 72 2.96 -3.10 14.34
C ALA A 72 2.33 -3.57 13.02
N MET A 73 2.19 -2.67 12.05
CA MET A 73 1.71 -3.03 10.71
C MET A 73 2.64 -4.05 10.04
N ASP A 74 3.96 -3.84 10.07
CA ASP A 74 4.92 -4.75 9.43
C ASP A 74 4.92 -6.13 10.11
N LYS A 75 5.02 -6.14 11.45
CA LYS A 75 5.14 -7.36 12.24
C LYS A 75 3.86 -8.20 12.29
N TYR A 76 2.69 -7.58 12.41
CA TYR A 76 1.41 -8.28 12.58
C TYR A 76 0.64 -8.43 11.27
N PHE A 77 0.58 -7.36 10.47
CA PHE A 77 -0.32 -7.31 9.32
C PHE A 77 0.39 -7.63 8.00
N ARG A 78 1.67 -7.27 7.83
CA ARG A 78 2.48 -7.59 6.62
C ARG A 78 3.31 -8.86 6.73
N SER A 79 3.01 -9.69 7.71
CA SER A 79 3.66 -10.99 7.89
C SER A 79 2.72 -12.14 7.55
N GLY A 80 3.29 -13.27 7.11
CA GLY A 80 2.54 -14.52 6.95
C GLY A 80 2.30 -15.24 8.28
N LEU A 81 3.27 -15.16 9.20
CA LEU A 81 3.21 -15.71 10.54
C LEU A 81 3.76 -14.69 11.52
N VAL A 82 3.05 -14.44 12.61
CA VAL A 82 3.44 -13.50 13.67
C VAL A 82 3.61 -14.22 15.01
N TRP A 83 4.63 -13.80 15.77
CA TRP A 83 4.79 -14.21 17.16
C TRP A 83 4.15 -13.18 18.07
N ILE A 84 3.04 -13.56 18.70
CA ILE A 84 2.27 -12.70 19.60
C ILE A 84 2.80 -12.88 21.02
N PRO A 85 3.40 -11.85 21.64
CA PRO A 85 3.90 -11.97 23.01
C PRO A 85 2.74 -11.99 24.01
N PHE A 86 2.83 -12.85 25.03
CA PHE A 86 1.82 -12.89 26.10
C PHE A 86 1.73 -11.57 26.86
N GLN A 87 2.82 -10.80 26.86
CA GLN A 87 2.89 -9.47 27.42
C GLN A 87 1.75 -8.55 26.92
N LEU A 88 1.27 -8.69 25.69
CA LEU A 88 0.16 -7.86 25.17
C LEU A 88 -1.11 -7.96 26.01
N PHE A 89 -1.44 -9.14 26.54
CA PHE A 89 -2.66 -9.30 27.33
C PHE A 89 -2.52 -8.65 28.70
N VAL A 90 -1.31 -8.67 29.27
CA VAL A 90 -1.01 -7.92 30.50
C VAL A 90 -1.03 -6.42 30.24
N GLU A 91 -0.48 -5.96 29.12
CA GLU A 91 -0.51 -4.55 28.73
C GLU A 91 -1.93 -4.04 28.48
N PHE A 92 -2.76 -4.83 27.84
CA PHE A 92 -4.19 -4.55 27.74
C PHE A 92 -4.82 -4.44 29.13
N GLY A 93 -4.50 -5.36 30.04
CA GLY A 93 -4.87 -5.30 31.46
C GLY A 93 -4.41 -4.02 32.17
N GLN A 94 -3.17 -3.58 31.93
CA GLN A 94 -2.60 -2.37 32.50
C GLN A 94 -3.33 -1.11 32.02
N VAL A 95 -3.77 -1.08 30.76
CA VAL A 95 -4.50 0.06 30.19
C VAL A 95 -5.95 0.11 30.64
N PHE A 96 -6.67 -1.01 30.55
CA PHE A 96 -8.13 -1.02 30.72
C PHE A 96 -8.59 -1.42 32.14
N PHE A 97 -7.74 -2.14 32.89
CA PHE A 97 -8.07 -2.68 34.21
C PHE A 97 -7.10 -2.23 35.31
N ASN A 98 -6.23 -1.27 35.01
CA ASN A 98 -5.27 -0.65 35.94
C ASN A 98 -4.35 -1.66 36.66
N PHE A 99 -3.91 -2.70 35.95
CA PHE A 99 -2.93 -3.65 36.47
C PHE A 99 -1.57 -2.96 36.78
N PRO A 100 -0.78 -3.48 37.73
CA PRO A 100 0.53 -2.93 38.04
C PRO A 100 1.46 -2.89 36.81
N SER A 101 2.10 -1.74 36.59
CA SER A 101 3.04 -1.51 35.48
C SER A 101 4.33 -2.36 35.58
N THR A 102 4.61 -2.90 36.76
CA THR A 102 5.74 -3.81 37.02
C THR A 102 5.49 -5.23 36.53
N TRP A 103 4.24 -5.59 36.22
CA TRP A 103 3.91 -6.94 35.78
C TRP A 103 4.40 -7.15 34.35
N ARG A 104 5.39 -8.04 34.20
CA ARG A 104 5.93 -8.46 32.91
C ARG A 104 5.93 -9.98 32.83
N ILE A 105 5.39 -10.51 31.75
CA ILE A 105 5.40 -11.93 31.42
C ILE A 105 6.15 -12.15 30.10
N GLY A 106 7.08 -13.09 30.12
CA GLY A 106 7.82 -13.50 28.94
C GLY A 106 7.05 -14.51 28.09
N GLY A 107 7.58 -14.75 26.89
CA GLY A 107 7.05 -15.75 25.97
C GLY A 107 6.13 -15.18 24.90
N SER A 108 6.00 -15.95 23.83
CA SER A 108 5.15 -15.65 22.68
C SER A 108 4.60 -16.95 22.10
N PHE A 109 3.52 -16.85 21.33
CA PHE A 109 2.98 -17.97 20.57
C PHE A 109 2.82 -17.59 19.10
N PRO A 110 2.92 -18.56 18.18
CA PRO A 110 2.78 -18.31 16.75
C PRO A 110 1.29 -18.15 16.41
N PHE A 111 0.99 -17.20 15.53
CA PHE A 111 -0.35 -16.91 15.04
C PHE A 111 -0.30 -16.52 13.56
N PRO A 112 -1.30 -16.87 12.74
CA PRO A 112 -1.32 -16.46 11.33
C PRO A 112 -1.36 -14.93 11.19
N GLY A 113 -0.41 -14.37 10.44
CA GLY A 113 -0.29 -12.93 10.22
C GLY A 113 -1.28 -12.41 9.17
N GLY A 114 -1.31 -11.10 8.99
CA GLY A 114 -2.33 -10.42 8.18
C GLY A 114 -2.29 -10.78 6.70
N TRP A 115 -1.11 -11.00 6.10
CA TRP A 115 -1.02 -11.43 4.69
C TRP A 115 -1.60 -12.83 4.48
N LEU A 116 -1.34 -13.74 5.42
CA LEU A 116 -1.87 -15.09 5.34
C LEU A 116 -3.39 -15.09 5.55
N LEU A 117 -3.89 -14.43 6.60
CA LEU A 117 -5.33 -14.36 6.88
C LEU A 117 -6.08 -13.61 5.79
N GLY A 118 -5.58 -12.45 5.37
CA GLY A 118 -6.15 -11.62 4.30
C GLY A 118 -6.12 -12.34 2.97
N GLY A 119 -5.02 -13.01 2.63
CA GLY A 119 -4.90 -13.83 1.42
C GLY A 119 -5.88 -15.00 1.41
N LEU A 120 -6.01 -15.73 2.52
CA LEU A 120 -6.98 -16.82 2.64
C LEU A 120 -8.43 -16.32 2.57
N LEU A 121 -8.74 -15.17 3.17
CA LEU A 121 -10.04 -14.51 3.06
C LEU A 121 -10.34 -14.08 1.62
N LEU A 122 -9.36 -13.50 0.93
CA LEU A 122 -9.49 -13.11 -0.47
C LEU A 122 -9.76 -14.33 -1.36
N VAL A 123 -8.97 -15.39 -1.23
CA VAL A 123 -9.19 -16.64 -1.98
C VAL A 123 -10.54 -17.25 -1.65
N ASN A 124 -10.93 -17.26 -0.38
CA ASN A 124 -12.23 -17.76 0.07
C ASN A 124 -13.38 -16.98 -0.56
N LEU A 125 -13.31 -15.65 -0.55
CA LEU A 125 -14.33 -14.78 -1.14
C LEU A 125 -14.40 -14.97 -2.67
N LEU A 126 -13.26 -14.99 -3.35
CA LEU A 126 -13.19 -15.22 -4.80
C LEU A 126 -13.73 -16.60 -5.19
N ALA A 127 -13.37 -17.65 -4.44
CA ALA A 127 -13.88 -18.99 -4.67
C ALA A 127 -15.40 -19.08 -4.41
N ALA A 128 -15.87 -18.47 -3.33
CA ALA A 128 -17.30 -18.37 -3.02
C ALA A 128 -18.06 -17.66 -4.13
N HIS A 129 -17.51 -16.56 -4.64
CA HIS A 129 -18.08 -15.84 -5.75
C HIS A 129 -18.06 -16.69 -7.04
N ALA A 130 -16.92 -17.26 -7.42
CA ALA A 130 -16.78 -18.06 -8.64
C ALA A 130 -17.75 -19.26 -8.70
N ILE A 131 -18.07 -19.90 -7.57
CA ILE A 131 -18.97 -21.05 -7.54
C ILE A 131 -20.44 -20.65 -7.45
N ARG A 132 -20.75 -19.66 -6.62
CA ARG A 132 -22.15 -19.28 -6.35
C ARG A 132 -22.70 -18.33 -7.40
N PHE A 133 -21.83 -17.63 -8.13
CA PHE A 133 -22.23 -16.68 -9.14
C PHE A 133 -22.58 -17.41 -10.44
N ARG A 134 -23.87 -17.42 -10.77
CA ARG A 134 -24.37 -17.88 -12.06
C ARG A 134 -24.57 -16.69 -12.98
N PHE A 135 -23.49 -16.28 -13.65
CA PHE A 135 -23.56 -15.25 -14.68
C PHE A 135 -24.48 -15.72 -15.81
N SER A 136 -25.50 -14.92 -16.13
CA SER A 136 -26.37 -15.16 -17.28
C SER A 136 -25.84 -14.35 -18.46
N SER A 137 -25.78 -14.93 -19.66
CA SER A 137 -25.34 -14.19 -20.86
C SER A 137 -26.19 -12.94 -21.14
N LYS A 138 -27.40 -12.87 -20.57
CA LYS A 138 -28.29 -11.69 -20.61
C LYS A 138 -27.72 -10.51 -19.82
N ASP A 139 -26.85 -10.75 -18.84
CA ASP A 139 -26.26 -9.74 -17.96
C ASP A 139 -25.18 -8.95 -18.71
N LEU A 140 -24.53 -9.59 -19.69
CA LEU A 140 -23.51 -8.95 -20.53
C LEU A 140 -24.10 -7.81 -21.38
N VAL A 141 -25.37 -7.92 -21.77
CA VAL A 141 -26.09 -6.90 -22.55
C VAL A 141 -26.27 -5.60 -21.74
N LEU A 142 -26.25 -5.69 -20.41
CA LEU A 142 -26.39 -4.54 -19.52
C LEU A 142 -25.07 -3.77 -19.30
N VAL A 143 -23.93 -4.38 -19.62
CA VAL A 143 -22.60 -3.76 -19.41
C VAL A 143 -22.39 -2.52 -20.28
N PRO A 144 -22.72 -2.51 -21.59
CA PRO A 144 -22.61 -1.30 -22.41
C PRO A 144 -23.48 -0.15 -21.93
N VAL A 145 -24.68 -0.43 -21.40
CA VAL A 145 -25.61 0.60 -20.90
C VAL A 145 -25.07 1.22 -19.60
N PHE A 146 -24.53 0.39 -18.70
CA PHE A 146 -23.84 0.86 -17.51
C PHE A 146 -22.61 1.71 -17.87
N ALA A 147 -21.77 1.22 -18.79
CA ALA A 147 -20.59 1.92 -19.28
C ALA A 147 -20.94 3.26 -19.95
N LEU A 148 -22.06 3.32 -20.68
CA LEU A 148 -22.58 4.56 -21.26
C LEU A 148 -22.95 5.58 -20.18
N SER A 149 -23.62 5.16 -19.11
CA SER A 149 -23.94 6.07 -17.99
C SER A 149 -22.67 6.64 -17.35
N PHE A 150 -21.63 5.82 -17.18
CA PHE A 150 -20.35 6.25 -16.63
C PHE A 150 -19.57 7.14 -17.60
N TRP A 151 -19.57 6.82 -18.89
CA TRP A 151 -18.94 7.63 -19.92
C TRP A 151 -19.58 9.02 -20.04
N LEU A 152 -20.91 9.13 -19.92
CA LEU A 152 -21.60 10.42 -19.86
C LEU A 152 -21.19 11.25 -18.63
N LEU A 153 -20.95 10.60 -17.49
CA LEU A 153 -20.45 11.28 -16.28
C LEU A 153 -19.02 11.80 -16.47
N LEU A 154 -18.13 11.02 -17.09
CA LEU A 154 -16.77 11.46 -17.44
C LEU A 154 -16.78 12.57 -18.50
N LEU A 155 -17.72 12.53 -19.44
CA LEU A 155 -17.88 13.59 -20.44
C LEU A 155 -18.36 14.88 -19.77
N TRP A 156 -19.24 14.78 -18.78
CA TRP A 156 -19.68 15.92 -17.97
C TRP A 156 -18.52 16.55 -17.19
N GLU A 157 -17.58 15.75 -16.65
CA GLU A 157 -16.37 16.27 -16.00
C GLU A 157 -15.54 17.15 -16.96
N LYS A 158 -15.39 16.73 -18.22
CA LYS A 158 -14.67 17.51 -19.24
C LYS A 158 -15.47 18.69 -19.80
N HIS A 159 -16.79 18.56 -19.86
CA HIS A 159 -17.70 19.56 -20.42
C HIS A 159 -18.91 19.76 -19.50
N PRO A 160 -18.77 20.56 -18.43
CA PRO A 160 -19.84 20.74 -17.45
C PRO A 160 -21.12 21.29 -18.09
N ASN A 161 -22.11 20.41 -18.23
CA ASN A 161 -23.41 20.70 -18.84
C ASN A 161 -24.50 19.91 -18.12
N ILE A 162 -25.54 20.60 -17.66
CA ILE A 162 -26.66 19.99 -16.93
C ILE A 162 -27.34 18.86 -17.71
N TRP A 163 -27.38 18.94 -19.04
CA TRP A 163 -27.99 17.90 -19.88
C TRP A 163 -27.22 16.60 -19.90
N LEU A 164 -25.88 16.64 -19.80
CA LEU A 164 -25.05 15.45 -19.67
C LEU A 164 -25.25 14.78 -18.32
N LEU A 165 -25.35 15.58 -17.25
CA LEU A 165 -25.65 15.09 -15.91
C LEU A 165 -27.03 14.41 -15.86
N LEU A 166 -28.07 15.09 -16.34
CA LEU A 166 -29.43 14.54 -16.41
C LEU A 166 -29.50 13.30 -17.31
N GLY A 167 -28.82 13.32 -18.46
CA GLY A 167 -28.72 12.17 -19.36
C GLY A 167 -28.08 10.96 -18.68
N SER A 168 -26.98 11.15 -17.94
CA SER A 168 -26.33 10.07 -17.19
C SER A 168 -27.26 9.45 -16.14
N LEU A 169 -28.05 10.28 -15.43
CA LEU A 169 -29.02 9.83 -14.43
C LEU A 169 -30.17 9.03 -15.06
N VAL A 170 -30.68 9.47 -16.20
CA VAL A 170 -31.73 8.76 -16.94
C VAL A 170 -31.22 7.41 -17.46
N VAL A 171 -30.01 7.35 -18.03
CA VAL A 171 -29.42 6.08 -18.50
C VAL A 171 -29.19 5.13 -17.33
N PHE A 172 -28.69 5.63 -16.18
CA PHE A 172 -28.46 4.82 -15.00
C PHE A 172 -29.76 4.28 -14.38
N THR A 173 -30.79 5.11 -14.24
CA THR A 173 -32.10 4.67 -13.73
C THR A 173 -32.79 3.69 -14.67
N GLY A 174 -32.69 3.89 -15.99
CA GLY A 174 -33.14 2.94 -17.01
C GLY A 174 -32.40 1.61 -16.90
N TRP A 175 -31.07 1.63 -16.74
CA TRP A 175 -30.26 0.44 -16.49
C TRP A 175 -30.71 -0.32 -15.24
N MET A 176 -30.98 0.39 -14.14
CA MET A 176 -31.50 -0.20 -12.90
C MET A 176 -32.88 -0.82 -13.06
N ALA A 177 -33.79 -0.16 -13.78
CA ALA A 177 -35.11 -0.69 -14.08
C ALA A 177 -35.02 -1.97 -14.93
N ILE A 178 -34.18 -1.99 -15.96
CA ILE A 178 -33.98 -3.18 -16.81
C ILE A 178 -33.37 -4.33 -15.99
N LEU A 179 -32.41 -4.04 -15.11
CA LEU A 179 -31.82 -5.04 -14.21
C LEU A 179 -32.86 -5.60 -13.24
N MET A 180 -33.74 -4.76 -12.69
CA MET A 180 -34.87 -5.17 -11.85
C MET A 180 -35.89 -6.05 -12.58
N LEU A 181 -36.20 -5.73 -13.84
CA LEU A 181 -37.12 -6.51 -14.67
C LEU A 181 -36.54 -7.88 -15.06
N LEU A 182 -35.25 -7.93 -15.40
CA LEU A 182 -34.57 -9.18 -15.77
C LEU A 182 -34.34 -10.10 -14.57
N HIS A 183 -34.05 -9.52 -13.39
CA HIS A 183 -33.57 -10.27 -12.22
C HIS A 183 -34.31 -9.96 -10.92
N SER A 184 -35.62 -9.71 -10.95
CA SER A 184 -36.44 -9.29 -9.79
C SER A 184 -36.05 -9.87 -8.42
N ARG A 185 -35.78 -11.18 -8.30
CA ARG A 185 -35.40 -11.82 -7.02
C ARG A 185 -33.91 -11.74 -6.65
N ARG A 186 -33.04 -11.37 -7.59
CA ARG A 186 -31.57 -11.34 -7.46
C ARG A 186 -30.97 -9.95 -7.65
N THR A 187 -31.75 -8.95 -8.07
CA THR A 187 -31.32 -7.56 -8.27
C THR A 187 -30.51 -7.03 -7.10
N GLY A 188 -31.03 -7.17 -5.87
CA GLY A 188 -30.33 -6.67 -4.68
C GLY A 188 -28.97 -7.34 -4.46
N VAL A 189 -28.91 -8.66 -4.63
CA VAL A 189 -27.65 -9.41 -4.51
C VAL A 189 -26.66 -9.00 -5.61
N LEU A 190 -27.12 -8.82 -6.85
CA LEU A 190 -26.29 -8.39 -7.97
C LEU A 190 -25.71 -6.98 -7.75
N VAL A 191 -26.54 -6.03 -7.29
CA VAL A 191 -26.11 -4.66 -6.98
C VAL A 191 -25.09 -4.64 -5.84
N LEU A 192 -25.32 -5.41 -4.77
CA LEU A 192 -24.37 -5.51 -3.66
C LEU A 192 -23.01 -6.06 -4.10
N HIS A 193 -22.99 -7.11 -4.93
CA HIS A 193 -21.73 -7.67 -5.42
C HIS A 193 -21.03 -6.74 -6.40
N LEU A 194 -21.76 -6.10 -7.32
CA LEU A 194 -21.18 -5.12 -8.24
C LEU A 194 -20.60 -3.92 -7.48
N GLY A 195 -21.32 -3.41 -6.49
CA GLY A 195 -20.84 -2.34 -5.61
C GLY A 195 -19.58 -2.73 -4.85
N LEU A 196 -19.54 -3.92 -4.25
CA LEU A 196 -18.34 -4.43 -3.57
C LEU A 196 -17.14 -4.55 -4.52
N ILE A 197 -17.34 -5.11 -5.72
CA ILE A 197 -16.28 -5.26 -6.72
C ILE A 197 -15.74 -3.89 -7.14
N ILE A 198 -16.63 -2.93 -7.43
CA ILE A 198 -16.24 -1.56 -7.79
C ILE A 198 -15.46 -0.91 -6.65
N MET A 199 -15.91 -1.05 -5.39
CA MET A 199 -15.19 -0.53 -4.22
C MET A 199 -13.80 -1.14 -4.08
N MET A 200 -13.66 -2.46 -4.19
CA MET A 200 -12.36 -3.13 -4.09
C MET A 200 -11.41 -2.72 -5.22
N VAL A 201 -11.89 -2.62 -6.46
CA VAL A 201 -11.09 -2.14 -7.59
C VAL A 201 -10.71 -0.68 -7.40
N SER A 202 -11.62 0.15 -6.89
CA SER A 202 -11.37 1.57 -6.59
C SER A 202 -10.30 1.75 -5.51
N GLU A 203 -10.34 0.96 -4.44
CA GLU A 203 -9.31 0.96 -3.40
C GLU A 203 -7.96 0.50 -3.94
N LEU A 204 -7.93 -0.51 -4.81
CA LEU A 204 -6.69 -0.96 -5.46
C LEU A 204 -6.12 0.12 -6.40
N VAL A 205 -6.95 0.73 -7.24
CA VAL A 205 -6.52 1.82 -8.14
C VAL A 205 -6.03 3.01 -7.33
N THR A 206 -6.79 3.45 -6.32
CA THR A 206 -6.36 4.52 -5.42
C THR A 206 -5.04 4.16 -4.74
N GLY A 207 -4.89 2.94 -4.22
CA GLY A 207 -3.66 2.50 -3.57
C GLY A 207 -2.44 2.42 -4.50
N LEU A 208 -2.64 2.23 -5.81
CA LEU A 208 -1.54 2.18 -6.79
C LEU A 208 -1.19 3.55 -7.39
N PHE A 209 -2.14 4.49 -7.45
CA PHE A 209 -1.99 5.74 -8.20
C PHE A 209 -2.17 7.01 -7.36
N ALA A 210 -2.68 6.94 -6.13
CA ALA A 210 -2.85 8.12 -5.30
C ALA A 210 -1.49 8.65 -4.83
N VAL A 211 -1.30 9.96 -4.96
CA VAL A 211 -0.18 10.68 -4.38
C VAL A 211 -0.66 11.31 -3.07
N GLU A 212 -0.11 10.83 -1.96
CA GLU A 212 -0.36 11.42 -0.65
C GLU A 212 0.51 12.67 -0.47
N ALA A 213 -0.10 13.74 0.03
CA ALA A 213 0.57 15.00 0.30
C ALA A 213 0.08 15.56 1.64
N GLN A 214 0.96 16.22 2.40
CA GLN A 214 0.66 16.78 3.70
C GLN A 214 0.80 18.30 3.69
N MET A 215 -0.11 18.97 4.37
CA MET A 215 -0.08 20.43 4.57
C MET A 215 -0.19 20.71 6.06
N THR A 216 0.86 21.29 6.65
CA THR A 216 0.87 21.71 8.05
C THR A 216 0.65 23.22 8.08
N ILE A 217 -0.48 23.65 8.66
CA ILE A 217 -0.84 25.07 8.79
C ILE A 217 -0.69 25.47 10.27
N PRO A 218 0.31 26.26 10.65
CA PRO A 218 0.39 26.83 11.99
C PRO A 218 -0.79 27.77 12.27
N GLU A 219 -1.25 27.83 13.52
CA GLU A 219 -2.36 28.70 13.90
C GLU A 219 -2.02 30.18 13.65
N GLY A 220 -2.80 30.85 12.80
CA GLY A 220 -2.61 32.25 12.44
C GLY A 220 -1.77 32.50 11.18
N GLU A 221 -1.22 31.45 10.57
CA GLU A 221 -0.47 31.54 9.30
C GLU A 221 -1.30 31.09 8.09
N THR A 222 -0.97 31.64 6.92
CA THR A 222 -1.43 31.16 5.63
C THR A 222 -0.26 30.54 4.88
N VAL A 223 -0.26 29.21 4.73
CA VAL A 223 0.71 28.49 3.90
C VAL A 223 0.08 28.15 2.54
N ASN A 224 0.86 28.29 1.46
CA ASN A 224 0.43 28.04 0.08
C ASN A 224 1.23 26.91 -0.59
N TRP A 225 1.92 26.10 0.20
CA TRP A 225 2.69 24.95 -0.27
C TRP A 225 2.14 23.67 0.35
N VAL A 226 2.33 22.57 -0.36
CA VAL A 226 1.95 21.23 0.07
C VAL A 226 3.19 20.36 -0.07
N VAL A 227 3.56 19.65 1.01
CA VAL A 227 4.71 18.74 0.98
C VAL A 227 4.26 17.39 0.43
N VAL A 228 4.87 17.01 -0.69
CA VAL A 228 4.77 15.65 -1.23
C VAL A 228 5.85 14.84 -0.52
N SER A 229 5.46 13.96 0.40
CA SER A 229 6.30 13.46 1.50
C SER A 229 7.53 12.61 1.14
N ARG A 230 8.01 12.62 -0.10
CA ARG A 230 9.15 11.82 -0.57
C ARG A 230 10.02 12.48 -1.66
N LYS A 231 9.82 13.76 -1.98
CA LYS A 231 10.70 14.46 -2.92
C LYS A 231 11.59 15.41 -2.14
N PHE A 232 12.88 15.28 -2.35
CA PHE A 232 13.86 16.16 -1.74
C PHE A 232 14.48 17.08 -2.80
N GLU A 233 15.01 18.21 -2.38
CA GLU A 233 15.79 19.06 -3.25
C GLU A 233 16.99 19.61 -2.49
N MET A 234 18.10 19.76 -3.20
CA MET A 234 19.23 20.50 -2.68
C MET A 234 19.00 21.97 -2.99
N VAL A 235 19.15 22.84 -1.99
CA VAL A 235 19.01 24.28 -2.15
C VAL A 235 20.32 24.98 -1.82
N LEU A 236 20.60 26.03 -2.56
CA LEU A 236 21.68 26.97 -2.33
C LEU A 236 21.07 28.32 -2.00
N ILE A 237 21.43 28.87 -0.84
CA ILE A 237 20.83 30.09 -0.30
C ILE A 237 21.91 31.15 -0.12
N ASP A 238 21.74 32.30 -0.78
CA ASP A 238 22.57 33.49 -0.62
C ASP A 238 21.77 34.58 0.13
N PRO A 239 22.09 34.86 1.41
CA PRO A 239 21.44 35.89 2.20
C PRO A 239 22.04 37.30 2.00
N SER A 240 22.86 37.52 0.95
CA SER A 240 23.57 38.79 0.76
C SER A 240 22.65 39.99 0.53
N ASN A 241 21.41 39.79 0.08
CA ASN A 241 20.44 40.87 -0.13
C ASN A 241 19.59 41.11 1.13
N PRO A 242 19.54 42.34 1.67
CA PRO A 242 18.84 42.64 2.92
C PRO A 242 17.31 42.52 2.85
N ASN A 243 16.72 42.43 1.64
CA ASN A 243 15.26 42.39 1.47
C ASN A 243 14.72 41.01 1.07
N HIS A 244 15.56 40.10 0.57
CA HIS A 244 15.17 38.73 0.19
C HIS A 244 16.40 37.84 0.06
N ASP A 245 16.22 36.54 0.30
CA ASP A 245 17.26 35.55 0.03
C ASP A 245 17.19 35.10 -1.45
N GLU A 246 18.35 34.94 -2.09
CA GLU A 246 18.44 34.32 -3.40
C GLU A 246 18.56 32.80 -3.22
N ILE A 247 17.63 32.04 -3.83
CA ILE A 247 17.55 30.58 -3.65
C ILE A 247 17.60 29.90 -5.01
N VAL A 248 18.52 28.95 -5.16
CA VAL A 248 18.63 28.08 -6.33
C VAL A 248 18.41 26.64 -5.89
N SER A 249 17.47 25.93 -6.52
CA SER A 249 17.17 24.54 -6.19
C SER A 249 17.62 23.55 -7.26
N VAL A 250 18.06 22.38 -6.82
CA VAL A 250 18.45 21.24 -7.64
C VAL A 250 17.54 20.06 -7.29
N PRO A 251 16.69 19.61 -8.23
CA PRO A 251 15.73 18.54 -7.99
C PRO A 251 16.39 17.20 -7.63
N ASP A 252 15.71 16.41 -6.78
CA ASP A 252 16.12 15.05 -6.38
C ASP A 252 16.58 14.17 -7.53
N ALA A 253 15.86 14.24 -8.66
CA ALA A 253 16.10 13.39 -9.81
C ALA A 253 17.49 13.60 -10.41
N LEU A 254 18.01 14.83 -10.36
CA LEU A 254 19.36 15.15 -10.81
C LEU A 254 20.41 14.66 -9.80
N LEU A 255 20.12 14.77 -8.50
CA LEU A 255 20.99 14.26 -7.44
C LEU A 255 21.12 12.74 -7.51
N ARG A 256 20.00 12.01 -7.71
CA ARG A 256 19.97 10.55 -7.86
C ARG A 256 20.68 10.05 -9.11
N LYS A 257 20.61 10.81 -10.20
CA LYS A 257 21.29 10.46 -11.45
C LYS A 257 22.81 10.46 -11.29
N GLY A 258 23.32 11.32 -10.40
CA GLY A 258 24.74 11.47 -10.15
C GLY A 258 25.47 12.26 -11.25
N GLY A 259 26.80 12.36 -11.11
CA GLY A 259 27.66 13.06 -12.06
C GLY A 259 27.68 14.58 -11.87
N VAL A 260 28.18 15.30 -12.88
CA VAL A 260 28.32 16.75 -12.84
C VAL A 260 27.05 17.43 -13.37
N ILE A 261 26.39 18.19 -12.51
CA ILE A 261 25.23 19.03 -12.79
C ILE A 261 25.75 20.41 -13.18
N ARG A 262 25.38 20.84 -14.39
CA ARG A 262 25.71 22.15 -14.95
C ARG A 262 24.44 22.85 -15.38
N ASP A 263 24.28 24.09 -14.93
CA ASP A 263 23.18 24.96 -15.31
C ASP A 263 23.63 26.42 -15.18
N GLU A 264 23.09 27.31 -16.02
CA GLU A 264 23.42 28.75 -15.96
C GLU A 264 22.99 29.38 -14.63
N ALA A 265 21.86 28.95 -14.06
CA ALA A 265 21.31 29.48 -12.82
C ALA A 265 22.10 29.03 -11.56
N LEU A 266 22.92 27.98 -11.65
CA LEU A 266 23.71 27.53 -10.51
C LEU A 266 24.89 28.48 -10.24
N PRO A 267 25.25 28.78 -8.98
CA PRO A 267 26.42 29.59 -8.69
C PRO A 267 27.75 28.84 -8.97
N ALA A 268 27.74 27.51 -8.94
CA ALA A 268 28.87 26.64 -9.22
C ALA A 268 28.41 25.35 -9.91
N ASP A 269 29.30 24.68 -10.63
CA ASP A 269 29.05 23.32 -11.14
C ASP A 269 29.05 22.35 -9.94
N ILE A 270 28.16 21.35 -9.94
CA ILE A 270 28.00 20.46 -8.78
C ILE A 270 28.21 19.02 -9.20
N GLU A 271 29.26 18.39 -8.69
CA GLU A 271 29.52 16.96 -8.88
C GLU A 271 28.91 16.17 -7.71
N VAL A 272 27.98 15.27 -8.00
CA VAL A 272 27.42 14.35 -7.01
C VAL A 272 28.34 13.15 -6.90
N LEU A 273 29.03 13.06 -5.76
CA LEU A 273 29.97 11.98 -5.47
C LEU A 273 29.24 10.73 -4.96
N GLU A 274 28.33 10.92 -4.01
CA GLU A 274 27.53 9.85 -3.41
C GLU A 274 26.12 10.37 -3.12
N TYR A 275 25.11 9.52 -3.35
CA TYR A 275 23.74 9.82 -2.99
C TYR A 275 23.09 8.57 -2.41
N HIS A 276 22.59 8.69 -1.18
CA HIS A 276 21.83 7.65 -0.50
C HIS A 276 20.41 8.15 -0.27
N VAL A 277 19.43 7.33 -0.66
CA VAL A 277 18.01 7.64 -0.55
C VAL A 277 17.56 7.80 0.91
N ASN A 278 18.26 7.14 1.84
CA ASN A 278 17.95 7.14 3.26
C ASN A 278 19.25 7.14 4.08
N SER A 279 19.16 7.68 5.30
CA SER A 279 20.24 7.79 6.26
C SER A 279 19.67 7.94 7.67
N ASP A 280 20.49 7.61 8.67
CA ASP A 280 20.09 7.71 10.07
C ASP A 280 21.28 8.18 10.92
N LEU A 281 20.98 8.81 12.05
CA LEU A 281 21.98 9.22 13.02
C LEU A 281 22.18 8.11 14.04
N VAL A 282 23.39 7.59 14.09
CA VAL A 282 23.79 6.56 15.06
C VAL A 282 24.88 7.09 15.96
N GLU A 283 24.97 6.55 17.18
CA GLU A 283 26.08 6.89 18.07
C GLU A 283 27.42 6.53 17.42
N LEU A 284 28.41 7.41 17.56
CA LEU A 284 29.71 7.26 16.88
C LEU A 284 30.37 5.90 17.16
N GLU A 285 30.25 5.39 18.39
CA GLU A 285 30.78 4.09 18.79
C GLU A 285 30.05 2.92 18.11
N SER A 286 28.74 3.07 17.88
CA SER A 286 27.90 2.07 17.22
C SER A 286 28.02 2.10 15.69
N ALA A 287 28.48 3.21 15.13
CA ALA A 287 28.60 3.42 13.68
C ALA A 287 29.71 2.58 13.03
N GLY A 288 30.74 2.21 13.81
CA GLY A 288 31.95 1.58 13.29
C GLY A 288 32.65 2.42 12.21
N ASP A 289 33.23 1.73 11.22
CA ASP A 289 34.04 2.34 10.15
C ASP A 289 33.23 2.89 8.96
N ILE A 290 31.89 2.93 9.04
CA ILE A 290 31.04 3.40 7.94
C ILE A 290 31.33 4.89 7.66
N PRO A 291 31.73 5.31 6.45
CA PRO A 291 31.98 6.72 6.14
C PRO A 291 30.73 7.59 6.33
N GLY A 292 30.92 8.82 6.83
CA GLY A 292 29.83 9.77 7.01
C GLY A 292 30.21 10.95 7.92
N PRO A 293 29.46 12.07 7.86
CA PRO A 293 29.73 13.23 8.69
C PRO A 293 29.42 12.94 10.17
N VAL A 294 30.22 13.51 11.06
CA VAL A 294 30.03 13.43 12.52
C VAL A 294 29.46 14.76 13.00
N VAL A 295 28.35 14.70 13.73
CA VAL A 295 27.71 15.85 14.38
C VAL A 295 27.83 15.72 15.90
N THR A 296 27.85 16.84 16.60
CA THR A 296 27.89 16.87 18.07
C THR A 296 26.59 17.49 18.58
N GLU A 297 25.87 16.76 19.39
CA GLU A 297 24.64 17.24 20.03
C GLU A 297 24.94 18.34 21.05
N PRO A 298 23.95 19.20 21.39
CA PRO A 298 24.09 20.20 22.45
C PRO A 298 24.50 19.62 23.82
N ARG A 299 24.19 18.34 24.08
CA ARG A 299 24.61 17.61 25.29
C ARG A 299 26.03 17.04 25.21
N GLY A 300 26.75 17.28 24.12
CA GLY A 300 28.13 16.80 23.89
C GLY A 300 28.24 15.38 23.30
N GLN A 301 27.12 14.70 23.05
CA GLN A 301 27.11 13.37 22.42
C GLN A 301 27.52 13.48 20.95
N LYS A 302 28.42 12.61 20.49
CA LYS A 302 28.83 12.54 19.08
C LYS A 302 28.01 11.51 18.33
N LEU A 303 27.34 11.94 17.29
CA LEU A 303 26.56 11.10 16.38
C LEU A 303 27.23 11.09 15.01
N LYS A 304 27.12 9.96 14.31
CA LYS A 304 27.56 9.80 12.93
C LYS A 304 26.34 9.58 12.05
N LEU A 305 26.26 10.33 10.96
CA LEU A 305 25.24 10.10 9.96
C LEU A 305 25.70 8.97 9.04
N VAL A 306 24.90 7.91 8.96
CA VAL A 306 25.23 6.71 8.19
C VAL A 306 24.14 6.42 7.17
N PRO A 307 24.49 5.94 5.96
CA PRO A 307 23.50 5.56 4.95
C PRO A 307 22.69 4.34 5.39
N LYS A 308 21.41 4.32 5.00
CA LYS A 308 20.48 3.22 5.22
C LYS A 308 19.84 2.80 3.89
N PRO A 309 19.39 1.55 3.76
CA PRO A 309 18.52 1.15 2.66
C PRO A 309 17.22 1.97 2.63
N GLU A 310 16.61 2.09 1.45
CA GLU A 310 15.27 2.67 1.28
C GLU A 310 14.26 1.92 2.14
N GLU A 311 13.41 2.64 2.85
CA GLU A 311 12.30 2.05 3.58
C GLU A 311 11.28 1.47 2.60
N SER A 312 11.13 0.14 2.59
CA SER A 312 10.23 -0.52 1.65
C SER A 312 8.77 -0.33 2.06
N GLY A 313 8.09 0.59 1.37
CA GLY A 313 6.63 0.62 1.26
C GLY A 313 5.97 1.87 1.84
N ALA A 314 4.72 2.08 1.44
CA ALA A 314 3.85 3.17 1.88
C ALA A 314 3.48 3.13 3.37
N ALA A 315 4.26 2.41 4.19
CA ALA A 315 3.90 2.19 5.57
C ALA A 315 5.04 2.08 6.59
N SER A 316 6.07 2.90 6.41
CA SER A 316 7.01 3.25 7.46
C SER A 316 6.67 4.66 7.98
N ASN A 317 6.71 4.89 9.31
CA ASN A 317 6.65 6.27 9.88
C ASN A 317 7.94 7.02 9.60
N ARG A 318 9.01 6.24 9.35
CA ARG A 318 10.32 6.79 9.13
C ARG A 318 10.31 7.28 7.72
N MET A 319 10.38 8.59 7.62
CA MET A 319 10.66 9.27 6.38
C MET A 319 12.09 8.91 5.98
N ASP A 320 12.28 8.47 4.74
CA ASP A 320 13.62 8.32 4.18
C ASP A 320 14.29 9.70 4.20
N VAL A 321 15.40 9.84 4.90
CA VAL A 321 16.15 11.11 4.93
C VAL A 321 17.40 10.93 4.08
N PRO A 322 17.51 11.58 2.91
CA PRO A 322 18.64 11.35 2.04
C PRO A 322 19.94 11.93 2.61
N LEU A 323 21.04 11.29 2.22
CA LEU A 323 22.40 11.74 2.47
C LEU A 323 23.10 11.88 1.13
N ALA A 324 23.46 13.11 0.77
CA ALA A 324 24.24 13.39 -0.43
C ALA A 324 25.63 13.88 -0.04
N ARG A 325 26.65 13.39 -0.74
CA ARG A 325 28.00 13.96 -0.74
C ARG A 325 28.23 14.63 -2.08
N VAL A 326 28.39 15.95 -2.06
CA VAL A 326 28.55 16.77 -3.27
C VAL A 326 29.87 17.49 -3.24
N ARG A 327 30.44 17.74 -4.42
CA ARG A 327 31.60 18.58 -4.64
C ARG A 327 31.22 19.77 -5.48
N PHE A 328 31.56 20.96 -5.02
CA PHE A 328 31.37 22.18 -5.79
C PHE A 328 32.60 22.45 -6.64
N LEU A 329 32.38 22.81 -7.90
CA LEU A 329 33.40 23.12 -8.89
C LEU A 329 33.23 24.56 -9.38
N SER A 330 34.31 25.32 -9.41
CA SER A 330 34.31 26.67 -9.98
C SER A 330 33.94 26.60 -11.46
N LYS A 331 32.96 27.40 -11.91
CA LYS A 331 32.55 27.47 -13.32
C LYS A 331 33.68 27.95 -14.25
N ASP A 332 34.48 28.91 -13.80
CA ASP A 332 35.53 29.51 -14.62
C ASP A 332 36.74 28.59 -14.80
N THR A 333 37.11 27.87 -13.73
CA THR A 333 38.37 27.13 -13.68
C THR A 333 38.21 25.62 -13.63
N GLY A 334 37.01 25.12 -13.37
CA GLY A 334 36.72 23.70 -13.12
C GLY A 334 37.38 23.13 -11.85
N LYS A 335 38.00 23.98 -11.02
CA LYS A 335 38.71 23.53 -9.81
C LYS A 335 37.72 23.21 -8.68
N PRO A 336 38.01 22.19 -7.85
CA PRO A 336 37.19 21.86 -6.70
C PRO A 336 37.27 22.94 -5.62
N LEU A 337 36.11 23.44 -5.21
CA LEU A 337 35.92 24.40 -4.13
C LEU A 337 35.79 23.72 -2.76
N GLY A 338 35.30 22.47 -2.75
CA GLY A 338 35.20 21.64 -1.54
C GLY A 338 34.20 20.49 -1.69
N ASP A 339 34.34 19.50 -0.81
CA ASP A 339 33.41 18.37 -0.66
C ASP A 339 32.55 18.60 0.58
N TYR A 340 31.23 18.42 0.45
CA TYR A 340 30.27 18.65 1.53
C TYR A 340 29.26 17.52 1.61
N TYR A 341 28.89 17.17 2.84
CA TYR A 341 27.74 16.30 3.10
C TYR A 341 26.51 17.15 3.32
N LEU A 342 25.40 16.72 2.72
CA LEU A 342 24.10 17.36 2.79
C LEU A 342 23.07 16.35 3.27
N SER A 343 22.30 16.75 4.28
CA SER A 343 21.18 15.98 4.83
C SER A 343 20.35 16.90 5.72
N MET A 344 19.04 16.66 5.78
CA MET A 344 18.12 17.41 6.66
C MET A 344 18.49 17.32 8.14
N PHE A 345 19.27 16.31 8.54
CA PHE A 345 19.73 16.19 9.92
C PHE A 345 20.78 17.24 10.28
N LEU A 346 21.64 17.66 9.36
CA LEU A 346 22.80 18.49 9.68
C LEU A 346 22.41 19.89 10.19
N PRO A 347 21.45 20.63 9.57
CA PRO A 347 21.02 21.94 10.07
C PRO A 347 20.44 21.91 11.49
N ILE A 348 19.79 20.80 11.88
CA ILE A 348 19.23 20.62 13.24
C ILE A 348 20.33 20.73 14.31
N TYR A 349 21.54 20.27 13.96
CA TYR A 349 22.72 20.33 14.83
C TYR A 349 23.61 21.54 14.54
N GLY A 350 23.11 22.54 13.82
CA GLY A 350 23.85 23.76 13.46
C GLY A 350 24.97 23.53 12.43
N VAL A 351 24.97 22.37 11.76
CA VAL A 351 25.94 22.03 10.72
C VAL A 351 25.29 22.32 9.36
N ALA A 352 25.36 23.57 8.93
CA ALA A 352 24.95 23.97 7.58
C ALA A 352 26.20 24.33 6.77
N PRO A 353 26.57 23.56 5.73
CA PRO A 353 27.70 23.87 4.88
C PRO A 353 27.60 25.27 4.28
N ARG A 354 28.63 26.10 4.53
CA ARG A 354 28.79 27.41 3.92
C ARG A 354 29.94 27.36 2.93
N ILE A 355 29.69 27.85 1.73
CA ILE A 355 30.59 27.73 0.58
C ILE A 355 30.80 29.13 0.01
N GLN A 356 32.06 29.52 -0.12
CA GLN A 356 32.39 30.79 -0.76
C GLN A 356 32.50 30.57 -2.28
N ILE A 357 31.67 31.27 -3.05
CA ILE A 357 31.68 31.21 -4.51
C ILE A 357 31.80 32.65 -5.01
N GLY A 358 32.99 33.01 -5.50
CA GLY A 358 33.33 34.41 -5.76
C GLY A 358 33.24 35.25 -4.47
N ASP A 359 32.53 36.38 -4.55
CA ASP A 359 32.37 37.30 -3.41
C ASP A 359 31.18 36.97 -2.51
N ARG A 360 30.39 35.94 -2.84
CA ARG A 360 29.17 35.56 -2.12
C ARG A 360 29.36 34.28 -1.32
N THR A 361 28.71 34.22 -0.15
CA THR A 361 28.67 33.02 0.69
C THR A 361 27.32 32.33 0.53
N TRP A 362 27.34 31.10 0.03
CA TRP A 362 26.15 30.28 -0.17
C TRP A 362 26.02 29.25 0.94
N THR A 363 24.82 29.06 1.47
CA THR A 363 24.49 27.95 2.37
C THR A 363 23.87 26.83 1.54
N ALA A 364 24.47 25.64 1.59
CA ALA A 364 23.93 24.45 0.93
C ALA A 364 23.16 23.59 1.93
N ASP A 365 21.96 23.18 1.55
CA ASP A 365 21.07 22.40 2.40
C ASP A 365 20.27 21.41 1.55
N LEU A 366 19.72 20.38 2.19
CA LEU A 366 18.85 19.41 1.57
C LEU A 366 17.50 19.48 2.27
N ARG A 367 16.45 19.79 1.51
CA ARG A 367 15.11 20.09 2.02
C ARG A 367 14.07 19.19 1.37
N GLN A 368 12.90 19.13 2.00
CA GLN A 368 11.74 18.36 1.55
C GLN A 368 10.66 19.26 0.99
#